data_AF-A0A954A3N5-F1
#
_entry.id   AF-A0A954A3N5-F1
#
_cell.length_a   1.000
_cell.length_b   1.000
_cell.length_c   1.000
_cell.angle_alpha   90.00
_cell.angle_beta   90.00
_cell.angle_gamma   90.00
#
_symmetry.space_group_name_H-M   'P 1'
#
loop_
_entity.id
_entity.type
_entity.pdbx_description
1 polymer ?
#
loop_
_entity_poly.entity_id
_entity_poly.type
_entity_poly.pdbx_seq_one_letter_code
_entity_poly.pdbx_strand_id
1 'polypeptide(L)'
;RRVRPDPTRGVLLSPFDPVLWDRSRVELLFGFDQVLEIYKRAHDRVYGYYCLPVLAGERLIGRVDLEVDRARGRLRVLRRHHGERAPGRRPTAEERAAVDSAIARHATSLELVVTTRSP
;
A
#
# COMPACT_ATOMS: atom_id res chain seq x y z
N ARG A 1 -14.91 -16.49 -20.47
CA ARG A 1 -13.79 -15.54 -20.72
C ARG A 1 -13.07 -15.31 -19.38
N ARG A 2 -11.83 -15.78 -19.21
CA ARG A 2 -11.06 -15.51 -17.97
C ARG A 2 -10.65 -14.03 -18.00
N VAL A 3 -11.25 -13.22 -17.14
CA VAL A 3 -10.80 -11.85 -16.91
C VAL A 3 -9.57 -11.94 -16.01
N ARG A 4 -8.39 -11.55 -16.51
CA ARG A 4 -7.21 -11.39 -15.66
C ARG A 4 -7.20 -9.95 -15.12
N PRO A 5 -6.91 -9.75 -13.83
CA PRO A 5 -6.75 -8.41 -13.28
C PRO A 5 -5.54 -7.71 -13.90
N ASP A 6 -5.70 -6.42 -14.21
CA ASP A 6 -4.63 -5.58 -14.76
C ASP A 6 -3.55 -5.35 -13.68
N PRO A 7 -2.29 -5.76 -13.93
CA PRO A 7 -1.22 -5.63 -12.95
C PRO A 7 -0.75 -4.18 -12.74
N THR A 8 -1.12 -3.24 -13.62
CA THR A 8 -0.82 -1.80 -13.51
C THR A 8 -1.88 -1.04 -12.73
N ARG A 9 -2.98 -1.69 -12.32
CA ARG A 9 -4.09 -1.05 -11.62
C ARG A 9 -4.19 -1.57 -10.19
N GLY A 10 -3.53 -0.87 -9.27
CA GLY A 10 -3.50 -1.24 -7.86
C GLY A 10 -4.76 -0.85 -7.08
N VAL A 11 -4.96 -1.56 -5.96
CA VAL A 11 -5.99 -1.30 -4.96
C VAL A 11 -5.32 -1.26 -3.59
N LEU A 12 -5.64 -0.24 -2.79
CA LEU A 12 -5.23 -0.19 -1.39
C LEU A 12 -6.17 -1.08 -0.58
N LEU A 13 -5.60 -2.02 0.17
CA LEU A 13 -6.36 -2.81 1.13
C LEU A 13 -6.38 -2.09 2.48
N SER A 14 -7.52 -2.16 3.15
CA SER A 14 -7.57 -1.81 4.58
C SER A 14 -6.63 -2.74 5.35
N PRO A 15 -5.96 -2.29 6.44
CA PRO A 15 -5.23 -3.21 7.31
C PRO A 15 -6.16 -4.22 8.00
N PHE A 16 -7.48 -4.01 7.93
CA PHE A 16 -8.52 -4.91 8.44
C PHE A 16 -9.24 -5.70 7.34
N ASP A 17 -8.75 -5.65 6.10
CA ASP A 17 -9.33 -6.40 4.99
C ASP A 17 -9.32 -7.92 5.29
N PRO A 18 -10.42 -8.67 5.01
CA PRO A 18 -10.48 -10.10 5.28
C PRO A 18 -9.37 -10.93 4.62
N VAL A 19 -8.80 -10.44 3.52
CA VAL A 19 -7.62 -11.07 2.89
C VAL A 19 -6.46 -11.21 3.87
N LEU A 20 -6.36 -10.33 4.87
CA LEU A 20 -5.22 -10.21 5.79
C LEU A 20 -5.43 -10.91 7.14
N TRP A 21 -6.59 -11.53 7.40
CA TRP A 21 -6.92 -12.10 8.72
C TRP A 21 -6.06 -13.31 9.10
N ASP A 22 -5.75 -14.18 8.15
CA ASP A 22 -4.90 -15.35 8.36
C ASP A 22 -3.49 -15.07 7.85
N ARG A 23 -2.59 -14.67 8.75
CA ARG A 23 -1.21 -14.30 8.41
C ARG A 23 -0.45 -15.45 7.74
N SER A 24 -0.61 -16.68 8.21
CA SER A 24 0.04 -17.85 7.64
C SER A 24 -0.42 -18.08 6.19
N ARG A 25 -1.71 -17.88 5.92
CA ARG A 25 -2.25 -17.97 4.56
C ARG A 25 -1.77 -16.83 3.67
N VAL A 26 -1.67 -15.61 4.19
CA VAL A 26 -1.16 -14.46 3.43
C VAL A 26 0.31 -14.69 3.06
N GLU A 27 1.13 -15.16 4.00
CA GLU A 27 2.52 -15.49 3.76
C GLU A 27 2.65 -16.59 2.70
N LEU A 28 1.85 -17.67 2.81
CA LEU A 28 1.87 -18.76 1.86
C LEU A 28 1.48 -18.32 0.43
N LEU A 29 0.38 -17.57 0.30
CA LEU A 29 -0.16 -17.20 -1.01
C LEU A 29 0.56 -16.02 -1.65
N PHE A 30 0.98 -15.03 -0.86
CA PHE A 30 1.51 -13.77 -1.36
C PHE A 30 2.97 -13.53 -0.98
N GLY A 31 3.52 -14.25 0.00
CA GLY A 31 4.82 -13.95 0.59
C GLY A 31 4.84 -12.55 1.19
N PHE A 32 3.81 -12.26 1.98
CA PHE A 32 3.54 -10.94 2.54
C PHE A 32 3.14 -11.08 4.03
N ASP A 33 3.71 -10.25 4.90
CA ASP A 33 3.46 -10.19 6.33
C ASP A 33 3.04 -8.77 6.75
N GLN A 34 1.73 -8.54 6.76
CA GLN A 34 1.19 -7.27 7.21
C GLN A 34 1.20 -7.16 8.73
N VAL A 35 1.87 -6.11 9.24
CA VAL A 35 1.81 -5.72 10.65
C VAL A 35 1.22 -4.31 10.77
N LEU A 36 0.11 -4.19 11.50
CA LEU A 36 -0.45 -2.90 11.85
C LEU A 36 0.35 -2.28 13.01
N GLU A 37 1.06 -1.19 12.74
CA GLU A 37 1.98 -0.58 13.71
C GLU A 37 1.41 0.63 14.44
N ILE A 38 0.09 0.82 14.39
CA ILE A 38 -0.63 1.94 15.02
C ILE A 38 -0.34 2.03 16.53
N TYR A 39 -0.15 0.87 17.18
CA TYR A 39 0.13 0.75 18.61
C TYR A 39 1.63 0.85 18.96
N LYS A 40 2.52 0.83 17.97
CA LYS A 40 3.96 1.02 18.19
C LYS A 40 4.24 2.52 18.40
N ARG A 41 5.22 2.82 19.25
CA ARG A 41 5.78 4.18 19.36
C ARG A 41 6.35 4.61 18.02
N ALA A 42 6.36 5.91 17.74
CA ALA A 42 6.75 6.42 16.42
C ALA A 42 8.14 5.94 15.94
N HIS A 43 9.10 5.80 16.84
CA HIS A 43 10.45 5.32 16.53
C HIS A 43 10.57 3.80 16.36
N ASP A 44 9.60 3.02 16.85
CA ASP A 44 9.56 1.55 16.74
C ASP A 44 8.85 1.08 15.46
N ARG A 45 8.34 2.03 14.64
CA ARG A 45 7.59 1.74 13.40
C ARG A 45 8.54 1.49 12.23
N VAL A 46 8.40 0.33 11.60
CA VAL A 46 9.12 -0.02 10.37
C VAL A 46 8.39 0.54 9.15
N TYR A 47 7.10 0.26 9.04
CA TYR A 47 6.31 0.58 7.85
C TYR A 47 5.58 1.92 7.95
N GLY A 48 5.07 2.27 9.14
CA GLY A 48 4.32 3.51 9.33
C GLY A 48 3.10 3.34 10.22
N TYR A 49 2.39 4.44 10.50
CA TYR A 49 1.29 4.42 11.47
C TYR A 49 0.10 3.61 10.98
N TYR A 50 -0.32 3.83 9.72
CA TYR A 50 -1.50 3.20 9.14
C TYR A 50 -1.18 2.75 7.71
N CYS A 51 -0.15 1.91 7.59
CA CYS A 51 0.39 1.51 6.30
C CYS A 51 -0.54 0.52 5.57
N LEU A 52 -0.98 0.90 4.37
CA LEU A 52 -1.97 0.16 3.57
C LEU A 52 -1.28 -0.76 2.56
N PRO A 53 -1.58 -2.08 2.53
CA PRO A 53 -1.10 -2.98 1.49
C PRO A 53 -1.62 -2.59 0.10
N VAL A 54 -0.83 -2.87 -0.94
CA VAL A 54 -1.22 -2.65 -2.33
C VAL A 54 -1.37 -3.99 -3.04
N LEU A 55 -2.61 -4.31 -3.45
CA LEU A 55 -2.93 -5.45 -4.29
C LEU A 55 -2.94 -5.01 -5.75
N ALA A 56 -2.22 -5.73 -6.61
CA ALA A 56 -2.21 -5.51 -8.06
C ALA A 56 -2.10 -6.85 -8.79
N GLY A 57 -2.94 -7.05 -9.81
CA GLY A 57 -3.08 -8.37 -10.41
C GLY A 57 -3.51 -9.41 -9.36
N GLU A 58 -2.65 -10.39 -9.12
CA GLU A 58 -2.84 -11.47 -8.14
C GLU A 58 -1.82 -11.39 -6.99
N ARG A 59 -1.16 -10.23 -6.79
CA ARG A 59 -0.03 -10.06 -5.86
C ARG A 59 -0.20 -8.88 -4.91
N LEU A 60 0.26 -9.06 -3.67
CA LEU A 60 0.57 -7.95 -2.76
C LEU A 60 1.97 -7.43 -3.10
N ILE A 61 2.05 -6.25 -3.71
CA ILE A 61 3.28 -5.73 -4.30
C ILE A 61 4.04 -4.75 -3.38
N GLY A 62 3.42 -4.33 -2.29
CA GLY A 62 4.00 -3.36 -1.37
C GLY A 62 3.00 -2.76 -0.40
N ARG A 63 3.40 -1.66 0.23
CA ARG A 63 2.60 -0.90 1.20
C ARG A 63 2.79 0.60 1.02
N VAL A 64 1.81 1.39 1.40
CA VAL A 64 1.91 2.86 1.41
C VAL A 64 1.44 3.41 2.74
N ASP A 65 2.27 4.21 3.39
CA ASP A 65 1.86 4.97 4.57
C ASP A 65 1.33 6.32 4.10
N LEU A 66 0.06 6.59 4.42
CA LEU A 66 -0.68 7.75 3.95
C LEU A 66 -1.17 8.58 5.14
N GLU A 67 -1.16 9.89 4.97
CA GLU A 67 -1.76 10.83 5.90
C GLU A 67 -2.81 11.68 5.19
N VAL A 68 -3.98 11.78 5.79
CA VAL A 68 -5.08 12.60 5.28
C VAL A 68 -5.06 13.94 6.00
N ASP A 69 -4.79 15.02 5.25
CA ASP A 69 -4.91 16.41 5.70
C ASP A 69 -6.16 17.02 5.06
N ARG A 70 -7.31 16.87 5.74
CA ARG A 70 -8.59 17.42 5.28
C ARG A 70 -8.59 18.95 5.22
N ALA A 71 -7.90 19.60 6.15
CA ALA A 71 -7.85 21.06 6.22
C ALA A 71 -7.19 21.67 4.98
N ARG A 72 -6.22 20.96 4.39
CA ARG A 72 -5.54 21.38 3.15
C ARG A 72 -6.01 20.66 1.89
N GLY A 73 -7.00 19.78 1.99
CA GLY A 73 -7.48 18.96 0.86
C GLY A 73 -6.41 18.04 0.28
N ARG A 74 -5.52 17.47 1.12
CA ARG A 74 -4.35 16.70 0.69
C ARG A 74 -4.34 15.28 1.21
N LEU A 75 -3.94 14.35 0.34
CA LEU A 75 -3.51 13.01 0.71
C LEU A 75 -1.97 12.97 0.61
N ARG A 76 -1.29 12.92 1.74
CA ARG A 76 0.17 12.93 1.81
C ARG A 76 0.69 11.51 1.76
N VAL A 77 1.63 11.25 0.87
CA VAL A 77 2.38 9.99 0.84
C VAL A 77 3.59 10.14 1.75
N LEU A 78 3.56 9.45 2.90
CA LEU A 78 4.64 9.51 3.88
C LEU A 78 5.77 8.55 3.52
N ARG A 79 5.43 7.29 3.19
CA ARG A 79 6.38 6.23 2.84
C ARG A 79 5.79 5.28 1.80
N ARG A 80 6.65 4.73 0.95
CA ARG A 80 6.33 3.65 0.02
C ARG A 80 7.27 2.48 0.30
N HIS A 81 6.71 1.30 0.50
CA HIS A 81 7.45 0.07 0.73
C HIS A 81 7.17 -0.89 -0.42
N HIS A 82 8.22 -1.44 -1.03
CA HIS A 82 8.09 -2.30 -2.20
C HIS A 82 8.63 -3.70 -1.88
N GLY A 83 7.76 -4.71 -2.06
CA GLY A 83 8.09 -6.12 -1.89
C GLY A 83 8.46 -6.54 -0.47
N GLU A 84 8.39 -7.84 -0.23
CA GLU A 84 8.87 -8.51 0.99
C GLU A 84 9.97 -9.53 0.71
N ARG A 85 9.82 -10.27 -0.39
CA ARG A 85 10.75 -11.34 -0.82
C ARG A 85 12.13 -10.84 -1.28
N ALA A 86 12.38 -9.53 -1.28
CA ALA A 86 13.68 -8.96 -1.62
C ALA A 86 13.85 -7.55 -1.03
N PRO A 87 14.19 -7.43 0.27
CA PRO A 87 14.52 -6.15 0.87
C PRO A 87 15.61 -5.44 0.04
N GLY A 88 15.34 -4.21 -0.40
CA GLY A 88 16.27 -3.43 -1.24
C GLY A 88 16.13 -3.63 -2.75
N ARG A 89 15.27 -4.53 -3.22
CA ARG A 89 14.92 -4.62 -4.65
C ARG A 89 14.19 -3.35 -5.09
N ARG A 90 14.63 -2.77 -6.21
CA ARG A 90 13.90 -1.67 -6.85
C ARG A 90 12.58 -2.19 -7.46
N PRO A 91 11.45 -1.47 -7.29
CA PRO A 91 10.20 -1.86 -7.92
C PRO A 91 10.30 -1.83 -9.44
N THR A 92 9.51 -2.63 -10.14
CA THR A 92 9.37 -2.51 -11.61
C THR A 92 8.58 -1.26 -11.98
N ALA A 93 8.57 -0.90 -13.28
CA ALA A 93 7.70 0.16 -13.78
C ALA A 93 6.21 -0.17 -13.57
N GLU A 94 5.84 -1.43 -13.75
CA GLU A 94 4.49 -1.94 -13.50
C GLU A 94 4.09 -1.79 -12.02
N GLU A 95 4.95 -2.21 -11.10
CA GLU A 95 4.69 -2.08 -9.65
C GLU A 95 4.56 -0.61 -9.23
N ARG A 96 5.38 0.29 -9.80
CA ARG A 96 5.24 1.73 -9.56
C ARG A 96 3.91 2.27 -10.07
N ALA A 97 3.54 1.95 -11.31
CA ALA A 97 2.29 2.37 -11.92
C ALA A 97 1.07 1.88 -11.11
N ALA A 98 1.12 0.64 -10.61
CA ALA A 98 0.08 0.08 -9.78
C ALA A 98 -0.08 0.81 -8.43
N VAL A 99 1.04 1.12 -7.76
CA VAL A 99 1.03 1.91 -6.52
C VAL A 99 0.50 3.31 -6.77
N ASP A 100 0.96 3.99 -7.83
CA ASP A 100 0.49 5.33 -8.19
C ASP A 100 -1.01 5.33 -8.52
N SER A 101 -1.48 4.32 -9.26
CA SER A 101 -2.90 4.12 -9.57
C SER A 101 -3.74 3.90 -8.30
N ALA A 102 -3.25 3.10 -7.35
CA ALA A 102 -3.94 2.83 -6.08
C ALA A 102 -4.09 4.11 -5.24
N ILE A 103 -3.00 4.87 -5.11
CA ILE A 103 -2.98 6.15 -4.38
C ILE A 103 -3.91 7.16 -5.05
N ALA A 104 -3.84 7.29 -6.38
CA ALA A 104 -4.68 8.22 -7.13
C ALA A 104 -6.18 7.89 -6.96
N ARG A 105 -6.57 6.62 -7.11
CA ARG A 105 -7.95 6.17 -6.91
C ARG A 105 -8.45 6.46 -5.49
N HIS A 106 -7.61 6.23 -4.49
CA HIS A 106 -7.97 6.52 -3.10
C HIS A 106 -8.13 8.02 -2.88
N ALA A 107 -7.22 8.84 -3.40
CA ALA A 107 -7.31 10.29 -3.33
C ALA A 107 -8.58 10.81 -4.01
N THR A 108 -8.90 10.31 -5.20
CA THR A 108 -10.17 10.62 -5.89
C THR A 108 -11.38 10.26 -5.05
N SER A 109 -11.40 9.07 -4.42
CA SER A 109 -12.53 8.66 -3.58
C SER A 109 -12.73 9.52 -2.33
N LEU A 110 -11.67 10.21 -1.90
CA LEU A 110 -11.68 11.11 -0.75
C LEU A 110 -11.79 12.59 -1.15
N GLU A 111 -11.82 12.89 -2.46
CA GLU A 111 -11.78 14.25 -3.01
C GLU A 111 -10.54 15.04 -2.57
N LEU A 112 -9.37 14.38 -2.52
CA LEU A 112 -8.10 14.96 -2.10
C LEU A 112 -7.08 14.98 -3.22
N VAL A 113 -6.14 15.93 -3.14
CA VAL A 113 -4.98 15.99 -4.03
C VAL A 113 -3.81 15.21 -3.43
N VAL A 114 -3.24 14.30 -4.22
CA VAL A 114 -2.02 13.57 -3.80
C VAL A 114 -0.85 14.53 -3.70
N THR A 115 -0.15 14.49 -2.58
CA THR A 115 1.10 15.21 -2.40
C THR A 115 2.17 14.23 -1.92
N THR A 116 3.31 14.22 -2.58
CA THR A 116 4.51 13.59 -2.04
C THR A 116 5.20 14.62 -1.16
N ARG A 117 5.72 14.19 -0.02
CA ARG A 117 6.60 15.05 0.78
C ARG A 117 7.77 15.45 -0.13
N SER A 118 7.96 16.75 -0.41
CA SER A 118 9.26 17.22 -0.89
C SER A 118 10.30 16.83 0.15
N PRO A 119 11.51 16.40 -0.26
CA PRO A 119 12.58 16.01 0.65
C PRO A 119 12.80 17.05 1.76
#